data_AF-A0A414DFE7-F1
#
_entry.id   AF-A0A414DFE7-F1
#
_cell.length_a   1.000
_cell.length_b   1.000
_cell.length_c   1.000
_cell.angle_alpha   90.00
_cell.angle_beta   90.00
_cell.angle_gamma   90.00
#
_symmetry.space_group_name_H-M   'P 1'
#
loop_
_entity.id
_entity.type
_entity.pdbx_description
1 polymer ?
#
loop_
_entity_poly.entity_id
_entity_poly.type
_entity_poly.pdbx_seq_one_letter_code
_entity_poly.pdbx_strand_id
1 'polypeptide(L)'
;MRAMNIKDRVNTIIEHQREVLRGEIEEFEEKLRGTMEYWGCGGPYNRQEEAIERRKKQLDELDDFAMQLNRAKKHETVRMWIFGCRSCGSITMVNRQPFDDWHECPVCRQMVHLNSLPSKEFEIVDTGETWQEQIKRAAEEGNSWQ
;
A
#
# COMPACT_ATOMS: atom_id res chain seq x y z
N MET A 1 2.38 22.91 4.27
CA MET A 1 2.56 21.61 4.93
C MET A 1 1.96 20.55 4.02
N ARG A 2 2.72 19.54 3.56
CA ARG A 2 2.16 18.41 2.80
C ARG A 2 1.27 17.60 3.76
N ALA A 3 0.07 17.22 3.33
CA ALA A 3 -0.79 16.35 4.13
C ALA A 3 -0.05 15.03 4.39
N MET A 4 0.03 14.59 5.65
CA MET A 4 0.65 13.31 6.01
C MET A 4 -0.07 12.16 5.29
N ASN A 5 0.70 11.22 4.75
CA ASN A 5 0.16 10.00 4.16
C ASN A 5 -0.63 9.22 5.23
N ILE A 6 -1.71 8.55 4.82
CA ILE A 6 -2.50 7.70 5.73
C ILE A 6 -1.61 6.66 6.41
N LYS A 7 -0.64 6.08 5.69
CA LYS A 7 0.31 5.14 6.27
C LYS A 7 1.12 5.77 7.42
N ASP A 8 1.63 6.99 7.22
CA ASP A 8 2.42 7.68 8.24
C ASP A 8 1.57 7.97 9.49
N ARG A 9 0.30 8.37 9.28
CA ARG A 9 -0.64 8.60 10.39
C ARG A 9 -0.94 7.32 11.17
N VAL A 10 -1.18 6.21 10.47
CA VAL A 10 -1.44 4.92 11.10
C VAL A 10 -0.19 4.41 11.83
N ASN A 11 0.99 4.53 11.22
CA ASN A 11 2.26 4.18 11.88
C ASN A 11 2.48 5.00 13.17
N THR A 12 2.16 6.30 13.16
CA THR A 12 2.25 7.14 14.37
C THR A 12 1.35 6.61 15.49
N ILE A 13 0.14 6.14 15.16
CA ILE A 13 -0.80 5.56 16.14
C ILE A 13 -0.26 4.22 16.66
N ILE A 14 0.29 3.37 15.79
CA ILE A 14 0.88 2.08 16.18
C ILE A 14 2.03 2.29 17.15
N GLU A 15 2.96 3.22 16.86
CA GLU A 15 4.09 3.49 17.75
C GLU A 15 3.62 4.00 19.11
N HIS A 16 2.65 4.92 19.13
CA HIS A 16 2.08 5.41 20.38
C HIS A 16 1.45 4.27 21.21
N GLN A 17 0.71 3.36 20.57
CA GLN A 17 0.13 2.21 21.27
C GLN A 17 1.21 1.24 21.78
N ARG A 18 2.31 1.03 21.05
CA ARG A 18 3.44 0.23 21.52
C ARG A 18 4.07 0.83 22.77
N GLU A 19 4.27 2.15 22.80
CA GLU A 19 4.82 2.84 23.97
C GLU A 19 3.92 2.66 25.20
N VAL A 20 2.61 2.85 25.04
CA VAL A 20 1.64 2.65 26.13
C VAL A 20 1.68 1.21 26.65
N LEU A 21 1.65 0.22 25.76
CA LEU A 21 1.67 -1.19 26.15
C LEU A 21 2.98 -1.60 26.83
N ARG A 22 4.12 -1.06 26.39
CA ARG A 22 5.42 -1.28 27.05
C ARG A 22 5.43 -0.70 28.46
N GLY A 23 4.91 0.51 28.64
CA GLY A 23 4.76 1.12 29.96
C GLY A 23 3.85 0.30 30.88
N GLU A 24 2.71 -0.19 30.38
CA GLU A 24 1.83 -1.07 31.16
C GLU A 24 2.52 -2.38 31.57
N ILE A 25 3.34 -2.98 30.70
CA ILE A 25 4.12 -4.18 31.02
C ILE A 25 5.12 -3.88 32.15
N GLU A 26 5.88 -2.78 32.06
CA GLU A 26 6.84 -2.38 33.10
C GLU A 26 6.14 -2.16 34.45
N GLU A 27 4.98 -1.49 34.46
CA GLU A 27 4.18 -1.32 35.68
C GLU A 27 3.73 -2.66 36.28
N PHE A 28 3.27 -3.61 35.44
CA PHE A 28 2.87 -4.92 35.92
C PHE A 28 4.05 -5.74 36.41
N GLU A 29 5.21 -5.64 35.78
CA GLU A 29 6.45 -6.30 36.21
C GLU A 29 6.95 -5.73 37.56
N GLU A 30 6.84 -4.42 37.79
CA GLU A 30 7.09 -3.81 39.10
C GLU A 30 6.12 -4.31 40.17
N LYS A 31 4.82 -4.32 39.87
CA LYS A 31 3.79 -4.82 40.81
C LYS A 31 4.02 -6.30 41.14
N LEU A 32 4.49 -7.08 40.18
CA LEU A 32 4.76 -8.50 40.31
C LEU A 32 6.00 -8.75 41.19
N ARG A 33 7.07 -7.98 41.00
CA ARG A 33 8.23 -7.99 41.91
C ARG A 33 7.84 -7.64 43.35
N GLY A 34 7.05 -6.57 43.54
CA GLY A 34 6.60 -6.17 44.88
C GLY A 34 5.65 -7.17 45.53
N THR A 35 4.78 -7.81 44.75
CA THR A 35 3.86 -8.84 45.24
C THR A 35 4.62 -10.11 45.66
N MET A 36 5.62 -10.51 44.87
CA MET A 36 6.48 -11.65 45.18
C MET A 36 7.31 -11.41 46.44
N GLU A 37 7.87 -10.21 46.62
CA GLU A 37 8.68 -9.83 47.77
C GLU A 37 7.89 -9.86 49.09
N TYR A 38 6.62 -9.42 49.07
CA TYR A 38 5.81 -9.27 50.28
C TYR A 38 4.89 -10.47 50.58
N TRP A 39 4.35 -11.14 49.55
CA TRP A 39 3.32 -12.18 49.69
C TRP A 39 3.70 -13.54 49.08
N GLY A 40 4.84 -13.65 48.39
CA GLY A 40 5.23 -14.85 47.64
C GLY A 40 4.41 -15.07 46.36
N CYS A 41 4.50 -16.26 45.77
CA CYS A 41 3.75 -16.61 44.55
C CYS A 41 2.32 -17.07 44.91
N GLY A 42 1.30 -16.38 44.38
CA GLY A 42 -0.11 -16.66 44.68
C GLY A 42 -1.10 -16.00 43.71
N GLY A 43 -2.39 -16.01 44.04
CA GLY A 43 -3.47 -15.55 43.14
C GLY A 43 -3.25 -14.16 42.51
N PRO A 44 -2.84 -13.12 43.27
CA PRO A 44 -2.54 -11.80 42.71
C PRO A 44 -1.35 -11.79 41.73
N TYR A 45 -0.34 -12.62 41.98
CA TYR A 45 0.85 -12.78 41.13
C TYR A 45 0.46 -13.37 39.76
N ASN A 46 -0.34 -14.44 39.74
CA ASN A 46 -0.80 -15.07 38.50
C ASN A 46 -1.66 -14.11 37.65
N ARG A 47 -2.49 -13.27 38.28
CA ARG A 47 -3.29 -12.27 37.55
C ARG A 47 -2.43 -11.21 36.88
N GLN A 48 -1.30 -10.85 37.48
CA GLN A 48 -0.34 -9.90 36.91
C GLN A 48 0.46 -10.55 35.78
N GLU A 49 0.87 -11.81 35.91
CA GLU A 49 1.47 -12.58 34.80
C GLU A 49 0.53 -12.67 33.60
N GLU A 50 -0.74 -13.04 33.82
CA GLU A 50 -1.75 -13.08 32.74
C GLU A 50 -2.02 -11.70 32.12
N ALA A 51 -1.90 -10.62 32.89
CA ALA A 51 -2.01 -9.27 32.36
C ALA A 51 -0.83 -8.92 31.45
N ILE A 52 0.40 -9.24 31.88
CA ILE A 52 1.63 -9.06 31.09
C ILE A 52 1.55 -9.87 29.80
N GLU A 53 1.17 -11.14 29.87
CA GLU A 53 1.07 -12.02 28.70
C GLU A 53 0.05 -11.48 27.68
N ARG A 54 -1.10 -10.99 28.15
CA ARG A 54 -2.09 -10.32 27.28
C ARG A 54 -1.53 -9.09 26.59
N ARG A 55 -0.72 -8.27 27.26
CA ARG A 55 -0.10 -7.09 26.64
C ARG A 55 1.01 -7.44 25.67
N LYS A 56 1.79 -8.49 25.96
CA LYS A 56 2.77 -9.05 25.00
C LYS A 56 2.10 -9.53 23.72
N LYS A 57 0.99 -10.27 23.85
CA LYS A 57 0.21 -10.70 22.67
C LYS A 57 -0.34 -9.52 21.86
N GLN A 58 -0.78 -8.44 22.51
CA GLN A 58 -1.22 -7.23 21.81
C GLN A 58 -0.07 -6.52 21.07
N LEU A 59 1.15 -6.55 21.60
CA LEU A 59 2.33 -6.06 20.88
C LEU A 59 2.59 -6.90 19.62
N ASP A 60 2.49 -8.23 19.72
CA ASP A 60 2.65 -9.13 18.57
C ASP A 60 1.59 -8.84 17.48
N GLU A 61 0.33 -8.64 17.88
CA GLU A 61 -0.76 -8.27 16.96
C GLU A 61 -0.51 -6.90 16.27
N LEU A 62 0.07 -5.94 16.98
CA LEU A 62 0.45 -4.64 16.41
C LEU A 62 1.62 -4.77 15.41
N ASP A 63 2.58 -5.66 15.68
CA ASP A 63 3.71 -5.93 14.79
C ASP A 63 3.24 -6.59 13.48
N ASP A 64 2.32 -7.55 13.58
CA ASP A 64 1.66 -8.15 12.41
C ASP A 64 0.90 -7.12 11.59
N PHE A 65 0.15 -6.23 12.26
CA PHE A 65 -0.59 -5.16 11.59
C PHE A 65 0.34 -4.16 10.88
N ALA A 66 1.44 -3.77 11.53
CA ALA A 66 2.46 -2.92 10.92
C ALA A 66 3.09 -3.58 9.68
N MET A 67 3.38 -4.88 9.74
CA MET A 67 3.88 -5.64 8.60
C MET A 67 2.88 -5.65 7.43
N GLN A 68 1.59 -5.84 7.72
CA GLN A 68 0.54 -5.79 6.70
C GLN A 68 0.41 -4.40 6.08
N LEU A 69 0.45 -3.34 6.89
CA LEU A 69 0.37 -1.95 6.43
C LEU A 69 1.56 -1.58 5.51
N ASN A 70 2.76 -2.05 5.85
CA ASN A 70 3.94 -1.85 5.03
C ASN A 70 3.83 -2.57 3.69
N ARG A 71 3.27 -3.79 3.67
CA ARG A 71 3.03 -4.56 2.45
C ARG A 71 1.86 -4.03 1.62
N ALA A 72 0.92 -3.31 2.22
CA ALA A 72 -0.24 -2.76 1.53
C ALA A 72 0.21 -1.80 0.42
N LYS A 73 -0.16 -2.09 -0.82
CA LYS A 73 0.15 -1.24 -1.97
C LYS A 73 -0.98 -0.24 -2.17
N LYS A 74 -0.64 1.02 -2.45
CA LYS A 74 -1.65 1.99 -2.88
C LYS A 74 -2.02 1.63 -4.32
N HIS A 75 -3.31 1.59 -4.60
CA HIS A 75 -3.80 1.38 -5.96
C HIS A 75 -4.35 2.71 -6.48
N GLU A 76 -4.02 3.03 -7.72
CA GLU A 76 -4.58 4.15 -8.47
C GLU A 76 -5.41 3.61 -9.63
N THR A 77 -6.63 4.13 -9.75
CA THR A 77 -7.50 3.80 -10.86
C THR A 77 -7.14 4.69 -12.05
N VAL A 78 -6.71 4.08 -13.14
CA VAL A 78 -6.39 4.77 -14.40
C VAL A 78 -7.38 4.34 -15.46
N ARG A 79 -8.01 5.32 -16.11
CA ARG A 79 -8.85 5.07 -17.28
C ARG A 79 -7.97 4.99 -18.52
N MET A 80 -8.10 3.91 -19.28
CA MET A 80 -7.45 3.74 -20.57
C MET A 80 -8.50 3.55 -21.66
N TRP A 81 -8.27 4.16 -22.81
CA TRP A 81 -9.06 4.00 -24.03
C TRP A 81 -8.36 2.97 -24.91
N ILE A 82 -9.12 2.01 -25.43
CA ILE A 82 -8.59 0.88 -26.19
C ILE A 82 -9.16 0.92 -27.60
N PHE A 83 -8.29 0.82 -28.60
CA PHE A 83 -8.69 0.68 -29.99
C PHE A 83 -7.84 -0.35 -30.73
N GLY A 84 -8.43 -0.95 -31.77
CA GLY A 84 -7.77 -1.96 -32.60
C GLY A 84 -7.64 -1.49 -34.04
N CYS A 85 -6.48 -1.75 -34.66
CA CYS A 85 -6.29 -1.55 -36.09
C CYS A 85 -6.82 -2.75 -36.87
N ARG A 86 -7.74 -2.53 -37.81
CA ARG A 86 -8.27 -3.60 -38.68
C ARG A 86 -7.26 -4.08 -39.73
N SER A 87 -6.30 -3.24 -40.10
CA SER A 87 -5.33 -3.53 -41.17
C SER A 87 -4.23 -4.47 -40.70
N CYS A 88 -3.65 -4.24 -39.52
CA CYS A 88 -2.56 -5.07 -38.98
C CYS A 88 -2.94 -5.88 -37.73
N GLY A 89 -4.15 -5.70 -37.19
CA GLY A 89 -4.62 -6.42 -36.00
C GLY A 89 -4.05 -5.92 -34.67
N SER A 90 -3.21 -4.87 -34.66
CA SER A 90 -2.63 -4.35 -33.42
C SER A 90 -3.70 -3.74 -32.50
N ILE A 91 -3.58 -3.98 -31.19
CA ILE A 91 -4.39 -3.30 -30.17
C ILE A 91 -3.52 -2.21 -29.54
N THR A 92 -4.07 -1.01 -29.40
CA THR A 92 -3.40 0.14 -28.80
C THR A 92 -4.23 0.64 -27.63
N MET A 93 -3.54 0.99 -26.54
CA MET A 93 -4.14 1.56 -25.34
C MET A 93 -3.55 2.93 -25.09
N VAL A 94 -4.39 3.93 -24.85
CA VAL A 94 -3.97 5.31 -24.54
C VAL A 94 -4.61 5.76 -23.24
N ASN A 95 -3.91 6.62 -22.50
CA ASN A 95 -4.36 7.16 -21.21
C ASN A 95 -4.94 8.58 -21.32
N ARG A 96 -5.19 9.05 -22.54
CA ARG A 96 -5.92 10.28 -22.85
C ARG A 96 -7.01 9.95 -23.84
N GLN A 97 -8.15 10.60 -23.69
CA GLN A 97 -9.22 10.46 -24.67
C GLN A 97 -8.74 10.99 -26.02
N PRO A 98 -8.83 10.18 -27.08
CA PRO A 98 -8.81 10.66 -28.45
C PRO A 98 -9.70 11.88 -28.65
N PHE A 99 -9.15 12.98 -29.14
CA PHE A 99 -9.93 14.20 -29.42
C PHE A 99 -10.64 14.12 -30.77
N ASP A 100 -10.13 13.28 -31.69
CA ASP A 100 -10.58 13.20 -33.07
C ASP A 100 -11.25 11.85 -33.39
N ASP A 101 -12.06 11.86 -34.44
CA ASP A 101 -12.80 10.71 -34.97
C ASP A 101 -11.89 9.65 -35.60
N TRP A 102 -10.58 9.88 -35.63
CA TRP A 102 -9.58 9.00 -36.20
C TRP A 102 -8.23 9.11 -35.48
N HIS A 103 -7.47 8.02 -35.47
CA HIS A 103 -6.09 7.99 -35.00
C HIS A 103 -5.19 7.19 -35.96
N GLU A 104 -3.90 7.54 -36.01
CA GLU A 104 -2.90 6.77 -36.72
C GLU A 104 -2.50 5.51 -35.94
N CYS A 105 -2.52 4.34 -36.59
CA CYS A 105 -2.01 3.11 -36.00
C CYS A 105 -0.49 3.21 -35.79
N PRO A 106 0.02 3.03 -34.56
CA PRO A 106 1.47 3.16 -34.30
C PRO A 106 2.32 2.08 -34.98
N VAL A 107 1.69 0.96 -35.40
CA VAL A 107 2.39 -0.18 -36.03
C VAL A 107 2.45 -0.03 -37.55
N CYS A 108 1.29 0.17 -38.20
CA CYS A 108 1.20 0.16 -39.67
C CYS A 108 0.83 1.51 -40.28
N ARG A 109 0.69 2.56 -39.46
CA ARG A 109 0.36 3.94 -39.87
C ARG A 109 -0.96 4.12 -40.61
N GLN A 110 -1.79 3.07 -40.65
CA GLN A 110 -3.14 3.16 -41.20
C GLN A 110 -4.06 3.95 -40.29
N MET A 111 -4.98 4.69 -40.90
CA MET A 111 -5.99 5.47 -40.22
C MET A 111 -7.02 4.54 -39.55
N VAL A 112 -7.23 4.72 -38.26
CA VAL A 112 -8.21 3.98 -37.45
C VAL A 112 -9.33 4.93 -37.08
N HIS A 113 -10.52 4.75 -37.64
CA HIS A 113 -11.69 5.54 -37.28
C HIS A 113 -12.29 5.08 -35.96
N LEU A 114 -12.60 6.03 -35.08
CA LEU A 114 -12.96 5.84 -33.69
C LEU A 114 -14.38 6.34 -33.42
N ASN A 115 -15.39 5.69 -34.01
CA ASN A 115 -16.79 6.08 -33.83
C ASN A 115 -17.29 5.91 -32.38
N SER A 116 -16.71 4.96 -31.65
CA SER A 116 -16.96 4.76 -30.22
C SER A 116 -15.74 4.07 -29.59
N LEU A 117 -15.05 4.75 -28.69
CA LEU A 117 -13.89 4.20 -27.99
C LEU A 117 -14.32 3.57 -26.67
N PRO A 118 -14.21 2.23 -26.52
CA PRO A 118 -14.37 1.63 -25.22
C PRO A 118 -13.24 2.12 -24.31
N SER A 119 -13.62 2.70 -23.17
CA SER A 119 -12.69 2.95 -22.08
C SER A 119 -12.85 1.86 -21.02
N LYS A 120 -11.74 1.43 -20.44
CA LYS A 120 -11.73 0.52 -19.30
C LYS A 120 -10.90 1.14 -18.17
N GLU A 121 -11.36 0.95 -16.95
CA GLU A 121 -10.63 1.34 -15.75
C GLU A 121 -9.72 0.20 -15.31
N PHE A 122 -8.48 0.54 -15.02
CA PHE A 122 -7.44 -0.38 -14.57
C PHE A 122 -6.96 0.06 -13.20
N GLU A 123 -6.79 -0.88 -12.28
CA GLU A 123 -6.15 -0.64 -11.00
C GLU A 123 -4.64 -0.89 -11.14
N ILE A 124 -3.85 0.16 -10.92
CA ILE A 124 -2.40 0.11 -11.04
C ILE A 124 -1.82 0.35 -9.66
N VAL A 125 -0.76 -0.37 -9.32
CA VAL A 125 -0.03 -0.16 -8.06
C VAL A 125 0.76 1.14 -8.15
N ASP A 126 0.49 2.06 -7.23
CA ASP A 126 1.31 3.24 -6.97
C ASP A 126 2.51 2.85 -6.09
N THR A 127 3.69 2.85 -6.71
CA THR A 127 4.98 2.57 -6.05
C THR A 127 5.70 3.84 -5.59
N GLY A 128 5.05 5.01 -5.64
CA GLY A 128 5.65 6.30 -5.28
C GLY A 128 6.25 7.07 -6.46
N GLU A 129 6.39 6.43 -7.62
CA GLU A 129 6.61 7.07 -8.93
C GLU A 129 5.31 6.97 -9.70
N THR A 130 4.84 8.08 -10.30
CA THR A 130 3.59 8.02 -11.07
C THR A 130 3.75 6.99 -12.20
N TRP A 131 2.72 6.17 -12.46
CA TRP A 131 2.80 5.15 -13.51
C TRP A 131 3.21 5.72 -14.88
N GLN A 132 2.91 7.00 -15.15
CA GLN A 132 3.39 7.72 -16.33
C GLN A 132 4.90 7.93 -16.34
N GLU A 133 5.52 8.24 -15.20
CA GLU A 133 6.98 8.34 -15.06
C GLU A 133 7.64 6.97 -15.23
N GLN A 134 7.02 5.91 -14.73
CA GLN A 134 7.52 4.55 -14.94
C GLN A 134 7.51 4.16 -16.43
N ILE A 135 6.45 4.51 -17.16
CA ILE A 135 6.38 4.29 -18.62
C ILE A 135 7.43 5.14 -19.34
N LYS A 136 7.59 6.41 -18.97
CA LYS A 136 8.60 7.28 -19.58
C LYS A 136 10.00 6.73 -19.36
N ARG A 137 10.34 6.34 -18.14
CA ARG A 137 11.64 5.74 -17.83
C ARG A 137 11.84 4.43 -18.60
N ALA A 138 10.83 3.56 -18.66
CA ALA A 138 10.91 2.32 -19.44
C ALA A 138 11.10 2.59 -20.96
N ALA A 139 10.48 3.65 -21.50
CA ALA A 139 10.67 4.07 -22.88
C ALA A 139 12.08 4.64 -23.13
N GLU A 140 12.61 5.41 -22.17
CA GLU A 140 13.98 5.95 -22.22
C GLU A 140 15.04 4.84 -22.12
N GLU A 141 14.83 3.86 -21.23
CA GLU A 141 15.68 2.67 -21.11
C GLU A 141 15.58 1.75 -22.33
N GLY A 142 14.40 1.62 -22.95
CA GLY A 142 14.22 0.86 -24.19
C GLY A 142 14.97 1.48 -25.38
N ASN A 143 15.10 2.80 -25.43
CA ASN A 143 15.89 3.51 -26.42
C ASN A 143 17.41 3.36 -26.23
N SER A 144 17.90 2.86 -25.08
CA SER A 144 19.33 2.61 -24.88
C SER A 144 19.82 1.29 -25.49
N TRP A 145 18.90 0.47 -26.03
CA TRP A 145 19.20 -0.81 -26.70
C TRP A 145 19.18 -0.69 -28.24
N GLN A 146 19.04 0.53 -28.78
CA GLN A 146 19.16 0.85 -30.20
C GLN A 146 20.47 1.62 -30.47
#